data_AF-A0A8J5CNA3-F1
#
_entry.id   AF-A0A8J5CNA3-F1
#
_cell.length_a   1.000
_cell.length_b   1.000
_cell.length_c   1.000
_cell.angle_alpha   90.00
_cell.angle_beta   90.00
_cell.angle_gamma   90.00
#
_symmetry.space_group_name_H-M   'P 1'
#
loop_
_entity.id
_entity.type
_entity.pdbx_description
1 polymer ?
#
loop_
_entity_poly.entity_id
_entity_poly.type
_entity_poly.pdbx_seq_one_letter_code
_entity_poly.pdbx_strand_id
1 'polypeptide(L)'
;MARLSMGDMVALEAKYHSKCLLALYYRAKTTVEAEQKTDHEGVMSRIVLAELVLYIEETHLEEGTAPVFRLADLAKLYTTRMEELGVALCKKVKSTRLKERLLAQLPGLRSQSKGRDVLLAFDEDIGEALGKACEQDCETEAVHLARAAQIVRRYMFEDTDRFRGSFPGGCQEDSVPNVLVAMVNMVLDGPSIKNQSHSSSRQAALSIAQLLKFNSVKQSRKQGGILDLSINV
;
A
#
# COMPACT_ATOMS: atom_id res chain seq x y z
N MET A 1 45.93 8.14 -37.70
CA MET A 1 46.36 9.10 -38.75
C MET A 1 46.17 8.42 -40.11
N ALA A 2 44.95 8.18 -40.58
CA ALA A 2 44.11 9.10 -41.36
C ALA A 2 44.73 9.49 -42.72
N ARG A 3 44.13 9.02 -43.82
CA ARG A 3 43.73 9.91 -44.92
C ARG A 3 42.67 9.27 -45.83
N LEU A 4 41.53 9.95 -45.85
CA LEU A 4 40.33 9.72 -46.63
C LEU A 4 40.68 9.78 -48.12
N SER A 5 40.31 8.76 -48.91
CA SER A 5 39.94 8.98 -50.31
C SER A 5 38.43 8.87 -50.39
N MET A 6 37.82 9.95 -49.90
CA MET A 6 36.43 10.31 -50.12
C MET A 6 36.37 10.73 -51.59
N GLY A 7 36.25 9.74 -52.48
CA GLY A 7 35.87 9.99 -53.86
C GLY A 7 34.42 10.46 -53.83
N ASP A 8 34.20 11.76 -53.98
CA ASP A 8 32.88 12.26 -54.37
C ASP A 8 32.50 11.54 -55.66
N MET A 9 31.40 10.78 -55.64
CA MET A 9 30.81 10.22 -56.85
C MET A 9 30.30 11.37 -57.70
N VAL A 10 31.14 11.90 -58.59
CA VAL A 10 30.71 12.79 -59.67
C VAL A 10 30.19 11.90 -60.79
N ALA A 11 28.89 11.59 -60.76
CA ALA A 11 28.22 10.92 -61.88
C ALA A 11 28.07 11.93 -63.03
N LEU A 12 28.87 11.75 -64.09
CA LEU A 12 28.82 12.58 -65.30
C LEU A 12 27.47 12.51 -66.02
N GLU A 13 26.71 11.42 -65.80
CA GLU A 13 25.28 11.34 -66.06
C GLU A 13 24.64 10.58 -64.89
N ALA A 14 23.85 11.26 -64.04
CA ALA A 14 23.20 10.66 -62.88
C ALA A 14 22.02 9.73 -63.26
N LYS A 15 22.30 8.70 -64.07
CA LYS A 15 21.32 7.66 -64.45
C LYS A 15 21.42 6.52 -63.44
N TYR A 16 20.61 6.59 -62.38
CA TYR A 16 20.44 5.47 -61.46
C TYR A 16 19.67 4.34 -62.14
N HIS A 17 20.06 3.09 -61.89
CA HIS A 17 19.19 1.95 -62.15
C HIS A 17 17.89 2.15 -61.35
N SER A 18 16.73 1.99 -61.99
CA SER A 18 15.42 2.26 -61.38
C SER A 18 15.23 1.53 -60.04
N LYS A 19 15.68 0.27 -59.94
CA LYS A 19 15.66 -0.53 -58.71
C LYS A 19 16.52 0.07 -57.58
N CYS A 20 17.71 0.57 -57.92
CA CYS A 20 18.62 1.18 -56.94
C CYS A 20 18.09 2.53 -56.45
N LEU A 21 17.50 3.33 -57.35
CA LEU A 21 16.86 4.59 -57.00
C LEU A 21 15.66 4.39 -56.06
N LEU A 22 14.81 3.41 -56.39
CA LEU A 22 13.67 3.04 -55.55
C LEU A 22 14.13 2.60 -54.15
N ALA A 23 15.16 1.75 -54.08
CA ALA A 23 15.74 1.28 -52.82
C ALA A 23 16.34 2.43 -51.98
N LEU A 24 16.98 3.40 -52.62
CA LEU A 24 17.49 4.61 -51.97
C LEU A 24 16.34 5.44 -51.39
N TYR A 25 15.30 5.72 -52.17
CA TYR A 25 14.14 6.49 -51.71
C TYR A 25 13.39 5.79 -50.58
N TYR A 26 13.22 4.47 -50.65
CA TYR A 26 12.63 3.72 -49.54
C TYR A 26 13.48 3.82 -48.28
N ARG A 27 14.81 3.68 -48.38
CA ARG A 27 15.71 3.86 -47.23
C ARG A 27 15.61 5.27 -46.64
N ALA A 28 15.69 6.29 -47.47
CA ALA A 28 15.58 7.69 -47.04
C ALA A 28 14.23 7.98 -46.38
N LYS A 29 13.14 7.43 -46.93
CA LYS A 29 11.80 7.54 -46.34
C LYS A 29 11.74 6.87 -44.98
N THR A 30 12.25 5.64 -44.85
CA THR A 30 12.26 4.93 -43.56
C THR A 30 13.12 5.60 -42.50
N THR A 31 14.24 6.24 -42.88
CA THR A 31 15.08 6.98 -41.94
C THR A 31 14.39 8.25 -41.45
N VAL A 32 13.76 9.02 -42.35
CA VAL A 32 13.00 10.22 -41.99
C VAL A 32 11.81 9.90 -41.09
N GLU A 33 11.06 8.84 -41.41
CA GLU A 33 9.93 8.38 -40.57
C GLU A 33 10.40 7.92 -39.19
N ALA A 34 11.55 7.25 -39.10
CA ALA A 34 12.14 6.84 -37.82
C ALA A 34 12.59 8.06 -36.99
N GLU A 35 13.26 9.05 -37.61
CA GLU A 35 13.69 10.28 -36.96
C GLU A 35 12.50 11.08 -36.42
N GLN A 36 11.45 11.27 -37.22
CA GLN A 36 10.22 11.96 -36.80
C GLN A 36 9.52 11.24 -35.65
N LYS A 37 9.48 9.91 -35.68
CA LYS A 37 8.92 9.10 -34.59
C LYS A 37 9.73 9.26 -33.29
N THR A 38 11.04 9.29 -33.38
CA THR A 38 11.91 9.49 -32.20
C THR A 38 11.81 10.91 -31.63
N ASP A 39 11.63 11.92 -32.47
CA ASP A 39 11.42 13.30 -32.03
C ASP A 39 10.07 13.44 -31.31
N HIS A 40 9.01 12.90 -31.90
CA HIS A 40 7.68 12.90 -31.29
C HIS A 40 7.66 12.17 -29.92
N GLU A 41 8.27 10.99 -29.82
CA GLU A 41 8.42 10.27 -28.54
C GLU A 41 9.19 11.12 -27.50
N GLY A 42 10.25 11.81 -27.93
CA GLY A 42 11.04 12.70 -27.08
C GLY A 42 10.27 13.92 -26.59
N VAL A 43 9.37 14.48 -27.39
CA VAL A 43 8.49 15.59 -26.99
C VAL A 43 7.43 15.09 -26.00
N MET A 44 6.73 13.99 -26.30
CA MET A 44 5.72 13.42 -25.41
C MET A 44 6.32 13.05 -24.04
N SER A 45 7.51 12.43 -24.03
CA SER A 45 8.26 12.09 -22.81
C SER A 45 8.63 13.30 -21.93
N ARG A 46 8.76 14.49 -22.52
CA ARG A 46 8.98 15.74 -21.76
C ARG A 46 7.67 16.29 -21.20
N ILE A 47 6.60 16.25 -21.98
CA ILE A 47 5.25 16.67 -21.56
C ILE A 47 4.76 15.80 -20.41
N VAL A 48 4.81 14.48 -20.54
CA VAL A 48 4.36 13.55 -19.48
C VAL A 48 5.18 13.71 -18.21
N LEU A 49 6.48 13.99 -18.31
CA LEU A 49 7.28 14.30 -17.13
C LEU A 49 6.77 15.58 -16.44
N ALA A 50 6.49 16.63 -17.21
CA ALA A 50 5.98 17.88 -16.66
C ALA A 50 4.60 17.70 -16.00
N GLU A 51 3.70 16.93 -16.62
CA GLU A 51 2.42 16.56 -16.00
C GLU A 51 2.61 15.78 -14.70
N LEU A 52 3.57 14.85 -14.65
CA LEU A 52 3.86 14.08 -13.44
C LEU A 52 4.45 14.95 -12.32
N VAL A 53 5.27 15.93 -12.68
CA VAL A 53 5.81 16.92 -11.73
C VAL A 53 4.69 17.77 -11.15
N LEU A 54 3.80 18.30 -12.01
CA LEU A 54 2.64 19.06 -11.57
C LEU A 54 1.74 18.25 -10.64
N TYR A 55 1.48 16.98 -10.96
CA TYR A 55 0.73 16.08 -10.08
C TYR A 55 1.36 15.96 -8.69
N ILE A 56 2.69 15.83 -8.60
CA ILE A 56 3.42 15.74 -7.32
C ILE A 56 3.33 17.08 -6.56
N GLU A 57 3.44 18.21 -7.25
CA GLU A 57 3.32 19.53 -6.62
C GLU A 57 1.90 19.81 -6.13
N GLU A 58 0.87 19.51 -6.93
CA GLU A 58 -0.53 19.69 -6.56
C GLU A 58 -0.89 18.85 -5.34
N THR A 59 -0.48 17.57 -5.34
CA THR A 59 -0.70 16.68 -4.19
C THR A 59 0.09 17.10 -2.95
N HIS A 60 1.27 17.70 -3.10
CA HIS A 60 2.04 18.27 -2.00
C HIS A 60 1.36 19.49 -1.38
N LEU A 61 0.68 20.31 -2.19
CA LEU A 61 -0.03 21.51 -1.72
C LEU A 61 -1.36 21.19 -1.03
N GLU A 62 -1.86 19.96 -1.10
CA GLU A 62 -3.05 19.54 -0.38
C GLU A 62 -2.78 19.48 1.13
N GLU A 63 -3.28 20.49 1.85
CA GLU A 63 -3.10 20.64 3.30
C GLU A 63 -3.40 19.35 4.08
N GLY A 64 -2.49 18.95 4.97
CA GLY A 64 -2.71 17.86 5.90
C GLY A 64 -2.63 16.47 5.30
N THR A 65 -2.00 16.27 4.14
CA THR A 65 -1.80 14.94 3.54
C THR A 65 -0.37 14.40 3.71
N ALA A 66 0.67 15.24 3.80
CA ALA A 66 2.08 14.84 3.89
C ALA A 66 2.40 13.63 2.98
N PRO A 67 2.21 13.78 1.65
CA PRO A 67 2.08 12.64 0.75
C PRO A 67 3.42 11.89 0.57
N VAL A 68 3.35 10.56 0.66
CA VAL A 68 4.47 9.67 0.36
C VAL A 68 4.20 8.92 -0.95
N PHE A 69 5.03 9.17 -1.96
CA PHE A 69 4.87 8.60 -3.29
C PHE A 69 5.71 7.33 -3.46
N ARG A 70 5.12 6.27 -4.03
CA ARG A 70 5.89 5.10 -4.46
C ARG A 70 6.39 5.32 -5.88
N LEU A 71 7.69 5.10 -6.11
CA LEU A 71 8.29 5.20 -7.43
C LEU A 71 7.64 4.24 -8.45
N ALA A 72 7.18 3.08 -7.98
CA ALA A 72 6.47 2.11 -8.82
C ALA A 72 5.16 2.68 -9.38
N ASP A 73 4.42 3.42 -8.55
CA ASP A 73 3.14 4.03 -8.93
C ASP A 73 3.36 5.22 -9.85
N LEU A 74 4.35 6.07 -9.56
CA LEU A 74 4.76 7.15 -10.45
C LEU A 74 5.24 6.63 -11.81
N ALA A 75 6.01 5.54 -11.83
CA ALA A 75 6.43 4.90 -13.07
C ALA A 75 5.24 4.34 -13.86
N LYS A 76 4.23 3.80 -13.18
CA LYS A 76 3.00 3.31 -13.80
C LYS A 76 2.19 4.45 -14.40
N LEU A 77 1.97 5.55 -13.66
CA LEU A 77 1.30 6.76 -14.16
C LEU A 77 2.00 7.30 -15.41
N TYR A 78 3.34 7.41 -15.36
CA TYR A 78 4.14 7.84 -16.50
C TYR A 78 3.96 6.91 -17.71
N THR A 79 4.02 5.59 -17.53
CA THR A 79 3.85 4.64 -18.65
C THR A 79 2.45 4.70 -19.25
N THR A 80 1.42 4.73 -18.41
CA THR A 80 0.02 4.80 -18.85
C THR A 80 -0.22 6.07 -19.65
N ARG A 81 0.30 7.20 -19.17
CA ARG A 81 0.13 8.47 -19.86
C ARG A 81 0.88 8.53 -21.21
N MET A 82 2.06 7.92 -21.30
CA MET A 82 2.78 7.78 -22.57
C MET A 82 2.01 6.94 -23.59
N GLU A 83 1.37 5.85 -23.14
CA GLU A 83 0.54 4.99 -23.99
C GLU A 83 -0.72 5.71 -24.50
N GLU A 84 -1.38 6.50 -23.62
CA GLU A 84 -2.53 7.34 -23.99
C GLU A 84 -2.20 8.37 -25.08
N LEU A 85 -0.97 8.90 -25.07
CA LEU A 85 -0.48 9.84 -26.09
C LEU A 85 0.00 9.14 -27.39
N GLY A 86 -0.28 7.84 -27.54
CA GLY A 86 0.02 7.08 -28.75
C GLY A 86 1.47 6.62 -28.87
N VAL A 87 2.27 6.73 -27.81
CA VAL A 87 3.65 6.23 -27.78
C VAL A 87 3.67 4.78 -27.30
N ALA A 88 3.82 3.84 -28.22
CA ALA A 88 3.98 2.43 -27.89
C ALA A 88 5.34 2.17 -27.22
N LEU A 89 5.36 2.09 -25.89
CA LEU A 89 6.56 1.78 -25.13
C LEU A 89 6.91 0.29 -25.24
N CYS A 90 7.74 -0.08 -26.21
CA CYS A 90 8.24 -1.47 -26.34
C CYS A 90 9.19 -1.89 -25.20
N LYS A 91 9.62 -0.96 -24.34
CA LYS A 91 10.53 -1.22 -23.22
C LYS A 91 9.97 -0.61 -21.94
N LYS A 92 10.01 -1.38 -20.85
CA LYS A 92 9.65 -0.92 -19.51
C LYS A 92 10.48 0.33 -19.16
N VAL A 93 9.81 1.39 -18.74
CA VAL A 93 10.46 2.64 -18.32
C VAL A 93 11.45 2.32 -17.19
N LYS A 94 12.68 2.81 -17.32
CA LYS A 94 13.71 2.65 -16.29
C LYS A 94 13.37 3.55 -15.11
N SER A 95 12.76 2.97 -14.07
CA SER A 95 12.32 3.67 -12.86
C SER A 95 13.45 4.47 -12.19
N THR A 96 14.69 3.99 -12.27
CA THR A 96 15.87 4.72 -11.76
C THR A 96 16.10 6.05 -12.47
N ARG A 97 16.00 6.07 -13.80
CA ARG A 97 16.15 7.29 -14.60
C ARG A 97 14.97 8.25 -14.40
N LEU A 98 13.76 7.72 -14.23
CA LEU A 98 12.60 8.54 -13.89
C LEU A 98 12.80 9.22 -12.53
N LYS A 99 13.26 8.46 -11.53
CA LYS A 99 13.59 8.98 -10.20
C LYS A 99 14.60 10.14 -10.28
N GLU A 100 15.70 9.95 -10.99
CA GLU A 100 16.74 10.99 -11.15
C GLU A 100 16.18 12.25 -11.81
N ARG A 101 15.31 12.12 -12.83
CA ARG A 101 14.66 13.26 -13.47
C ARG A 101 13.73 14.01 -12.52
N LEU A 102 12.95 13.29 -11.71
CA LEU A 102 12.04 13.88 -10.73
C LEU A 102 12.82 14.64 -9.64
N LEU A 103 13.84 14.01 -9.06
CA LEU A 103 14.70 14.64 -8.03
C LEU A 103 15.43 15.88 -8.57
N ALA A 104 15.72 15.94 -9.87
CA ALA A 104 16.34 17.10 -10.49
C ALA A 104 15.36 18.27 -10.73
N GLN A 105 14.06 18.00 -10.89
CA GLN A 105 13.05 19.02 -11.17
C GLN A 105 12.35 19.53 -9.90
N LEU A 106 12.28 18.71 -8.85
CA LEU A 106 11.57 19.03 -7.61
C LEU A 106 12.58 19.27 -6.46
N PRO A 107 12.91 20.55 -6.16
CA PRO A 107 13.78 20.86 -5.02
C PRO A 107 13.08 20.45 -3.72
N GLY A 108 13.80 19.77 -2.82
CA GLY A 108 13.27 19.29 -1.54
C GLY A 108 12.69 17.87 -1.59
N LEU A 109 12.47 17.30 -2.77
CA LEU A 109 12.06 15.89 -2.88
C LEU A 109 13.24 14.96 -2.55
N ARG A 110 13.02 13.99 -1.67
CA ARG A 110 13.98 12.92 -1.35
C ARG A 110 13.50 11.58 -1.81
N SER A 111 14.45 10.67 -2.02
CA SER A 111 14.15 9.26 -2.24
C SER A 111 14.74 8.40 -1.14
N GLN A 112 13.91 7.56 -0.53
CA GLN A 112 14.33 6.54 0.45
C GLN A 112 14.05 5.15 -0.10
N SER A 113 15.07 4.32 -0.17
CA SER A 113 14.94 2.91 -0.58
C SER A 113 14.70 2.03 0.64
N LYS A 114 13.66 1.18 0.59
CA LYS A 114 13.39 0.14 1.59
C LYS A 114 13.11 -1.18 0.88
N GLY A 115 14.11 -2.06 0.82
CA GLY A 115 14.00 -3.33 0.10
C GLY A 115 13.82 -3.12 -1.40
N ARG A 116 12.69 -3.60 -1.95
CA ARG A 116 12.36 -3.46 -3.38
C ARG A 116 11.65 -2.14 -3.72
N ASP A 117 11.15 -1.45 -2.71
CA ASP A 117 10.38 -0.22 -2.90
C ASP A 117 11.26 1.01 -2.72
N VAL A 118 10.98 2.02 -3.55
CA VAL A 118 11.57 3.35 -3.46
C VAL A 118 10.44 4.33 -3.19
N LEU A 119 10.50 4.99 -2.05
CA LEU A 119 9.55 6.01 -1.62
C LEU A 119 10.13 7.38 -1.86
N LEU A 120 9.29 8.34 -2.24
CA LEU A 120 9.63 9.74 -2.38
C LEU A 120 8.73 10.58 -1.49
N ALA A 121 9.31 11.57 -0.82
CA ALA A 121 8.61 12.53 0.03
C ALA A 121 9.42 13.84 0.07
N PHE A 122 8.75 14.96 0.33
CA PHE A 122 9.43 16.24 0.54
C PHE A 122 10.07 16.29 1.92
N ASP A 123 11.26 16.88 2.04
CA ASP A 123 12.03 17.00 3.28
C ASP A 123 11.19 17.56 4.45
N GLU A 124 10.33 18.53 4.17
CA GLU A 124 9.45 19.18 5.14
C GLU A 124 8.33 18.26 5.65
N ASP A 125 7.86 17.32 4.82
CA ASP A 125 6.75 16.43 5.12
C ASP A 125 7.15 15.12 5.80
N ILE A 126 8.44 14.77 5.79
CA ILE A 126 8.90 13.48 6.35
C ILE A 126 8.46 13.34 7.82
N GLY A 127 8.55 14.43 8.60
CA GLY A 127 8.14 14.44 10.01
C GLY A 127 6.64 14.19 10.18
N GLU A 128 5.81 14.87 9.39
CA GLU A 128 4.36 14.72 9.45
C GLU A 128 3.90 13.34 8.96
N ALA A 129 4.50 12.83 7.88
CA ALA A 129 4.25 11.49 7.36
C ALA A 129 4.58 10.40 8.40
N LEU A 130 5.67 10.56 9.15
CA LEU A 130 6.02 9.68 10.28
C LEU A 130 5.01 9.82 11.43
N GLY A 131 4.61 11.05 11.77
CA GLY A 131 3.59 11.31 12.79
C GLY A 131 2.29 10.59 12.50
N LYS A 132 1.77 10.71 11.27
CA LYS A 132 0.55 10.02 10.81
C LYS A 132 0.66 8.50 10.85
N ALA A 133 1.83 7.96 10.49
CA ALA A 133 2.05 6.52 10.59
C ALA A 133 1.98 6.04 12.05
N CYS A 134 2.54 6.80 12.99
CA CYS A 134 2.47 6.48 14.42
C CYS A 134 1.07 6.69 15.01
N GLU A 135 0.33 7.71 14.58
CA GLU A 135 -1.06 7.95 15.03
C GLU A 135 -2.01 6.85 14.57
N GLN A 136 -1.83 6.35 13.33
CA GLN A 136 -2.59 5.20 12.83
C GLN A 136 -2.43 3.96 13.71
N ASP A 137 -1.28 3.76 14.35
CA ASP A 137 -1.07 2.61 15.23
C ASP A 137 -1.96 2.68 16.48
N CYS A 138 -2.14 3.84 17.11
CA CYS A 138 -2.91 3.98 18.35
C CYS A 138 -4.44 3.77 18.16
N GLU A 139 -5.04 4.40 17.14
CA GLU A 139 -6.47 4.19 16.86
C GLU A 139 -6.74 2.75 16.43
N THR A 140 -5.83 2.20 15.64
CA THR A 140 -5.88 0.80 15.19
C THR A 140 -5.80 -0.14 16.39
N GLU A 141 -4.91 0.08 17.36
CA GLU A 141 -4.82 -0.71 18.59
C GLU A 141 -6.12 -0.71 19.40
N ALA A 142 -6.78 0.45 19.55
CA ALA A 142 -8.06 0.55 20.26
C ALA A 142 -9.16 -0.30 19.61
N VAL A 143 -9.24 -0.27 18.27
CA VAL A 143 -10.18 -1.09 17.50
C VAL A 143 -9.88 -2.59 17.67
N HIS A 144 -8.59 -2.98 17.65
CA HIS A 144 -8.19 -4.37 17.89
C HIS A 144 -8.56 -4.85 19.30
N LEU A 145 -8.36 -4.02 20.31
CA LEU A 145 -8.74 -4.34 21.70
C LEU A 145 -10.26 -4.52 21.83
N ALA A 146 -11.04 -3.60 21.26
CA ALA A 146 -12.50 -3.70 21.26
C ALA A 146 -12.98 -4.99 20.58
N ARG A 147 -12.37 -5.35 19.44
CA ARG A 147 -12.70 -6.56 18.70
C ARG A 147 -12.31 -7.83 19.45
N ALA A 148 -11.15 -7.86 20.10
CA ALA A 148 -10.73 -8.95 20.97
C ALA A 148 -11.74 -9.15 22.12
N ALA A 149 -12.11 -8.07 22.82
CA ALA A 149 -13.09 -8.11 23.88
C ALA A 149 -14.46 -8.61 23.39
N GLN A 150 -14.90 -8.18 22.20
CA GLN A 150 -16.15 -8.64 21.58
C GLN A 150 -16.13 -10.16 21.33
N ILE A 151 -15.04 -10.69 20.75
CA ILE A 151 -14.88 -12.12 20.49
C ILE A 151 -14.95 -12.89 21.81
N VAL A 152 -14.15 -12.51 22.81
CA VAL A 152 -14.11 -13.21 24.10
C VAL A 152 -15.49 -13.18 24.79
N ARG A 153 -16.15 -12.01 24.83
CA ARG A 153 -17.48 -11.88 25.42
C ARG A 153 -18.53 -12.74 24.72
N ARG A 154 -18.46 -12.87 23.39
CA ARG A 154 -19.36 -13.75 22.64
C ARG A 154 -19.27 -15.18 23.16
N TYR A 155 -18.07 -15.75 23.21
CA TYR A 155 -17.86 -17.11 23.73
C TYR A 155 -18.21 -17.26 25.22
N MET A 156 -18.02 -16.23 26.04
CA MET A 156 -18.36 -16.28 27.47
C MET A 156 -19.87 -16.44 27.74
N PHE A 157 -20.73 -15.98 26.82
CA PHE A 157 -22.18 -15.90 27.02
C PHE A 157 -23.00 -16.71 26.01
N GLU A 158 -22.36 -17.39 25.06
CA GLU A 158 -22.99 -18.34 24.14
C GLU A 158 -23.46 -19.61 24.87
N ASP A 159 -22.66 -20.13 25.81
CA ASP A 159 -23.01 -21.31 26.60
C ASP A 159 -23.49 -20.94 28.01
N THR A 160 -24.78 -21.16 28.28
CA THR A 160 -25.35 -21.11 29.63
C THR A 160 -25.64 -22.51 30.12
N ASP A 161 -24.63 -23.19 30.64
CA ASP A 161 -24.84 -24.43 31.38
C ASP A 161 -25.61 -24.16 32.67
N ARG A 162 -26.73 -24.86 32.82
CA ARG A 162 -27.51 -24.87 34.06
C ARG A 162 -27.00 -25.99 34.95
N PHE A 163 -26.73 -25.69 36.21
CA PHE A 163 -26.35 -26.68 37.21
C PHE A 163 -27.43 -27.78 37.33
N ARG A 164 -27.05 -29.03 37.08
CA ARG A 164 -27.95 -30.19 37.07
C ARG A 164 -27.95 -31.00 38.37
N GLY A 165 -27.40 -30.45 39.46
CA GLY A 165 -27.38 -31.09 40.78
C GLY A 165 -26.12 -31.92 41.09
N SER A 166 -25.17 -32.01 40.15
CA SER A 166 -23.86 -32.62 40.38
C SER A 166 -22.79 -31.96 39.49
N PHE A 167 -21.53 -32.11 39.88
CA PHE A 167 -20.39 -31.62 39.12
C PHE A 167 -19.73 -32.79 38.36
N PRO A 168 -19.68 -32.74 37.02
CA PRO A 168 -18.95 -33.74 36.25
C PRO A 168 -17.43 -33.63 36.47
N GLY A 169 -16.69 -34.71 36.21
CA GLY A 169 -15.22 -34.64 36.15
C GLY A 169 -14.81 -33.70 35.01
N GLY A 170 -13.93 -32.74 35.28
CA GLY A 170 -13.57 -31.67 34.34
C GLY A 170 -14.40 -30.38 34.47
N CYS A 171 -15.36 -30.32 35.40
CA CYS A 171 -16.22 -29.15 35.57
C CYS A 171 -15.48 -27.83 35.85
N GLN A 172 -14.25 -27.90 36.38
CA GLN A 172 -13.44 -26.73 36.61
C GLN A 172 -12.87 -26.19 35.30
N GLU A 173 -12.30 -27.04 34.46
CA GLU A 173 -11.78 -26.72 33.14
C GLU A 173 -12.89 -26.25 32.20
N ASP A 174 -14.05 -26.90 32.26
CA ASP A 174 -15.20 -26.65 31.38
C ASP A 174 -16.04 -25.44 31.84
N SER A 175 -15.76 -24.87 33.01
CA SER A 175 -16.52 -23.74 33.56
C SER A 175 -16.43 -22.45 32.73
N VAL A 176 -15.41 -22.32 31.88
CA VAL A 176 -15.12 -21.16 31.04
C VAL A 176 -14.72 -21.58 29.63
N PRO A 177 -14.99 -20.76 28.60
CA PRO A 177 -14.56 -21.09 27.25
C PRO A 177 -13.04 -21.05 27.12
N ASN A 178 -12.46 -21.99 26.36
CA ASN A 178 -11.03 -22.07 26.07
C ASN A 178 -10.46 -20.78 25.46
N VAL A 179 -11.28 -20.01 24.72
CA VAL A 179 -10.90 -18.71 24.17
C VAL A 179 -10.52 -17.70 25.26
N LEU A 180 -11.24 -17.70 26.38
CA LEU A 180 -10.92 -16.82 27.52
C LEU A 180 -9.64 -17.28 28.23
N VAL A 181 -9.47 -18.59 28.42
CA VAL A 181 -8.24 -19.15 29.02
C VAL A 181 -7.03 -18.85 28.15
N ALA A 182 -7.14 -18.98 26.83
CA ALA A 182 -6.09 -18.62 25.88
C ALA A 182 -5.75 -17.12 25.95
N MET A 183 -6.75 -16.23 26.00
CA MET A 183 -6.52 -14.80 26.18
C MET A 183 -5.74 -14.51 27.46
N VAL A 184 -6.15 -15.11 28.59
CA VAL A 184 -5.46 -14.89 29.87
C VAL A 184 -4.02 -15.42 29.82
N ASN A 185 -3.78 -16.60 29.21
CA ASN A 185 -2.41 -17.09 29.00
C ASN A 185 -1.57 -16.13 28.14
N MET A 186 -2.15 -15.55 27.09
CA MET A 186 -1.46 -14.55 26.28
C MET A 186 -1.12 -13.28 27.07
N VAL A 187 -1.90 -12.94 28.10
CA VAL A 187 -1.63 -11.81 29.00
C VAL A 187 -0.55 -12.17 30.04
N LEU A 188 -0.58 -13.37 30.60
CA LEU A 188 0.35 -13.79 31.66
C LEU A 188 1.73 -14.16 31.11
N ASP A 189 1.78 -14.92 30.02
CA ASP A 189 3.01 -15.52 29.48
C ASP A 189 3.41 -14.88 28.13
N GLY A 190 2.55 -14.04 27.56
CA GLY A 190 2.76 -13.38 26.27
C GLY A 190 2.12 -14.11 25.07
N PRO A 191 1.93 -13.43 23.92
CA PRO A 191 1.21 -13.97 22.76
C PRO A 191 1.99 -15.00 21.93
N SER A 192 3.28 -15.22 22.22
CA SER A 192 4.12 -16.16 21.46
C SER A 192 3.81 -17.61 21.79
N ILE A 193 3.69 -18.45 20.75
CA ILE A 193 3.46 -19.90 20.89
C ILE A 193 4.55 -20.57 21.74
N LYS A 194 5.80 -20.09 21.66
CA LYS A 194 6.92 -20.63 22.45
C LYS A 194 6.77 -20.37 23.95
N ASN A 195 6.04 -19.32 24.33
CA ASN A 195 5.82 -18.98 25.72
C ASN A 195 4.69 -19.84 26.32
N GLN A 196 3.71 -20.22 25.48
CA GLN A 196 2.54 -21.01 25.88
C GLN A 196 2.85 -22.50 26.13
N SER A 197 4.02 -23.01 25.71
CA SER A 197 4.43 -24.41 25.90
C SER A 197 5.02 -24.72 27.27
N HIS A 198 5.39 -23.71 28.06
CA HIS A 198 5.87 -23.89 29.43
C HIS A 198 4.68 -23.82 30.40
N SER A 199 4.02 -24.97 30.58
CA SER A 199 2.71 -25.13 31.22
C SER A 199 2.62 -24.85 32.73
N SER A 200 3.51 -24.04 33.31
CA SER A 200 3.48 -23.72 34.74
C SER A 200 2.31 -22.82 35.16
N SER A 201 1.67 -22.08 34.24
CA SER A 201 0.64 -21.07 34.56
C SER A 201 -0.81 -21.48 34.26
N ARG A 202 -1.06 -22.70 33.75
CA ARG A 202 -2.40 -23.09 33.26
C ARG A 202 -3.50 -22.95 34.32
N GLN A 203 -3.20 -23.32 35.57
CA GLN A 203 -4.15 -23.19 36.68
C GLN A 203 -4.43 -21.74 37.08
N ALA A 204 -3.41 -20.87 37.01
CA ALA A 204 -3.57 -19.44 37.29
C ALA A 204 -4.45 -18.78 36.22
N ALA A 205 -4.20 -19.09 34.94
CA ALA A 205 -5.01 -18.58 33.84
C ALA A 205 -6.47 -19.05 33.91
N LEU A 206 -6.69 -20.32 34.26
CA LEU A 206 -8.04 -20.87 34.47
C LEU A 206 -8.77 -20.15 35.60
N SER A 207 -8.11 -19.93 36.74
CA SER A 207 -8.71 -19.26 37.89
C SER A 207 -9.07 -17.80 37.60
N ILE A 208 -8.20 -17.08 36.87
CA ILE A 208 -8.47 -15.70 36.43
C ILE A 208 -9.61 -15.67 35.41
N ALA A 209 -9.63 -16.60 34.45
CA ALA A 209 -10.72 -16.72 33.48
C ALA A 209 -12.08 -16.96 34.17
N GLN A 210 -12.12 -17.82 35.19
CA GLN A 210 -13.32 -18.06 36.00
C GLN A 210 -13.80 -16.78 36.68
N LEU A 211 -12.90 -16.01 37.29
CA LEU A 211 -13.22 -14.72 37.90
C LEU A 211 -13.72 -13.69 36.89
N LEU A 212 -13.10 -13.62 35.71
CA LEU A 212 -13.54 -12.73 34.62
C LEU A 212 -14.95 -13.09 34.14
N LYS A 213 -15.25 -14.38 33.94
CA LYS A 213 -16.61 -14.84 33.57
C LYS A 213 -17.62 -14.54 34.67
N PHE A 214 -17.29 -14.80 35.92
CA PHE A 214 -18.18 -14.54 37.06
C PHE A 214 -18.54 -13.06 37.21
N ASN A 215 -17.57 -12.16 37.04
CA ASN A 215 -17.79 -10.71 37.20
C ASN A 215 -18.37 -10.04 35.94
N SER A 216 -18.39 -10.73 34.80
CA SER A 216 -18.89 -10.15 33.55
C SER A 216 -20.40 -10.18 33.47
N VAL A 217 -21.02 -9.03 33.20
CA VAL A 217 -22.47 -8.92 32.98
C VAL A 217 -22.82 -9.08 31.50
N LYS A 218 -23.85 -9.87 31.18
CA LYS A 218 -24.49 -9.87 29.86
C LYS A 218 -25.31 -8.59 29.77
N GLN A 219 -24.87 -7.60 28.98
CA GLN A 219 -25.67 -6.40 28.78
C GLN A 219 -26.96 -6.77 28.03
N SER A 220 -28.07 -6.80 28.76
CA SER A 220 -29.41 -6.72 28.19
C SER A 220 -30.32 -5.96 29.15
N ARG A 221 -30.27 -4.62 29.07
CA ARG A 221 -31.38 -3.77 29.46
C ARG A 221 -31.62 -2.78 28.33
N LYS A 222 -32.61 -3.09 27.49
CA LYS A 222 -33.31 -2.06 26.71
C LYS A 222 -33.80 -1.01 27.72
N GLN A 223 -33.28 0.21 27.65
CA GLN A 223 -33.98 1.38 28.15
C GLN A 223 -35.16 1.61 27.20
N GLY A 224 -36.27 0.94 27.47
CA GLY A 224 -37.54 1.08 26.75
C GLY A 224 -38.64 1.10 27.79
N GLY A 225 -38.85 2.27 28.39
CA GLY A 225 -39.81 2.47 29.47
C GLY A 225 -39.94 3.95 29.84
N ILE A 226 -39.92 4.85 28.85
CA ILE A 226 -40.62 6.13 28.99
C ILE A 226 -41.99 5.87 28.40
N LEU A 227 -42.95 5.47 29.25
CA LEU A 227 -44.35 5.58 28.89
C LEU A 227 -44.70 7.07 28.92
N ASP A 228 -44.76 7.60 27.72
CA ASP A 228 -45.43 8.82 27.31
C ASP A 228 -46.87 8.82 27.89
N LEU A 229 -47.08 9.59 28.97
CA LEU A 229 -48.41 9.98 29.44
C LEU A 229 -48.76 11.30 28.77
N SER A 230 -48.91 11.25 27.45
CA SER A 230 -49.61 12.27 26.69
C SER A 230 -51.12 11.98 26.75
N ILE A 231 -51.77 12.88 27.48
CA ILE A 231 -53.20 13.22 27.50
C ILE A 231 -53.90 12.91 26.17
N ASN A 232 -55.08 12.28 26.24
CA ASN A 232 -56.13 12.48 25.25
C ASN A 232 -57.52 12.34 25.88
N VAL A 233 -58.20 13.50 25.94
CA VAL A 233 -59.64 13.80 26.01
C VAL A 233 -60.45 13.22 27.16
#